data_AF-A0A933BRR5-F1
#
_entry.id   AF-A0A933BRR5-F1
#
_cell.length_a   1.000
_cell.length_b   1.000
_cell.length_c   1.000
_cell.angle_alpha   90.00
_cell.angle_beta   90.00
_cell.angle_gamma   90.00
#
_symmetry.space_group_name_H-M   'P 1'
#
loop_
_entity.id
_entity.type
_entity.pdbx_description
1 polymer ?
#
loop_
_entity_poly.entity_id
_entity_poly.type
_entity_poly.pdbx_seq_one_letter_code
_entity_poly.pdbx_strand_id
1 'polypeptide(L)'
;RVDPRDPSSAEIIDPRGKRAGAFRKSVRLKQAGQERRTTIVERLTYAPGYAWGGTADRELRGEIEIALSTAQKSLIIVNYVNLEEYVYGVLNSEMPTHWPMEALKAQAVLARTQAVYRQRSLRPHRAYGYDLCDEQHCQVYGGVPAETKRAKSAVDDTRGQILAYNGNPAHTIFFSNCGGHTQSGKEVGWADVAYWQGVFDGKDSARAPDSPWKLKEWLKTEPAVYCNATKFIWSPEFRWTRVISADELESRVFRIKNIGRIRALVPLRRSRSGHLNAIRIQGTSGELVIDREHEIRRVLALGSLRSTLFVIETSYRNGRAQSFTLYGGGWGHGVGMCQAGAGGRAEQGALHQGILSHYYPGTKLATAGPVEPGKEGKRQ
;
A
#
# COMPACT_ATOMS: atom_id res chain seq x y z
N ARG A 1 -21.83 -8.85 -22.85
CA ARG A 1 -23.01 -7.99 -22.55
C ARG A 1 -23.92 -8.72 -21.58
N VAL A 2 -24.27 -8.15 -20.42
CA VAL A 2 -25.25 -8.78 -19.51
C VAL A 2 -26.66 -8.63 -20.12
N ASP A 3 -27.47 -9.69 -20.13
CA ASP A 3 -28.85 -9.60 -20.63
C ASP A 3 -29.67 -8.75 -19.65
N PRO A 4 -30.25 -7.61 -20.07
CA PRO A 4 -31.05 -6.76 -19.19
C PRO A 4 -32.34 -7.43 -18.69
N ARG A 5 -32.80 -8.51 -19.34
CA ARG A 5 -34.00 -9.28 -18.94
C ARG A 5 -33.65 -10.51 -18.10
N ASP A 6 -32.42 -11.01 -18.20
CA ASP A 6 -31.90 -12.10 -17.37
C ASP A 6 -30.49 -11.73 -16.87
N PRO A 7 -30.38 -11.02 -15.73
CA PRO A 7 -29.09 -10.61 -15.16
C PRO A 7 -28.24 -11.78 -14.67
N SER A 8 -28.75 -13.03 -14.73
CA SER A 8 -27.98 -14.25 -14.49
C SER A 8 -27.29 -14.79 -15.74
N SER A 9 -27.35 -14.05 -16.86
CA SER A 9 -26.75 -14.45 -18.13
C SER A 9 -26.03 -13.29 -18.82
N ALA A 10 -24.99 -13.63 -19.57
CA ALA A 10 -24.26 -12.69 -20.42
C ALA A 10 -24.01 -13.29 -21.80
N GLU A 11 -24.11 -12.44 -22.81
CA GLU A 11 -23.84 -12.76 -24.21
C GLU A 11 -22.42 -12.35 -24.61
N ILE A 12 -21.81 -13.19 -25.43
CA ILE A 12 -20.55 -12.91 -26.13
C ILE A 12 -20.92 -12.44 -27.53
N ILE A 13 -20.43 -11.27 -27.90
CA ILE A 13 -20.74 -10.61 -29.17
C ILE A 13 -19.41 -10.26 -29.82
N ASP A 14 -19.28 -10.60 -31.10
CA ASP A 14 -18.08 -10.25 -31.87
C ASP A 14 -18.06 -8.74 -32.22
N PRO A 15 -16.94 -8.21 -32.74
CA PRO A 15 -16.85 -6.80 -33.14
C PRO A 15 -17.84 -6.37 -34.23
N ARG A 16 -18.46 -7.30 -34.96
CA ARG A 16 -19.47 -7.04 -36.00
C ARG A 16 -20.90 -7.07 -35.44
N GLY A 17 -21.06 -7.25 -34.13
CA GLY A 17 -22.36 -7.31 -33.47
C GLY A 17 -23.03 -8.68 -33.53
N LYS A 18 -22.37 -9.73 -34.05
CA LYS A 18 -22.94 -11.08 -34.13
C LYS A 18 -22.75 -11.79 -32.79
N ARG A 19 -23.82 -12.45 -32.31
CA ARG A 19 -23.76 -13.30 -31.11
C ARG A 19 -22.86 -14.51 -31.38
N ALA A 20 -21.77 -14.60 -30.61
CA ALA A 20 -20.80 -15.70 -30.64
C ALA A 20 -21.08 -16.76 -29.56
N GLY A 21 -21.82 -16.40 -28.50
CA GLY A 21 -22.17 -17.33 -27.42
C GLY A 21 -22.87 -16.66 -26.25
N ALA A 22 -23.07 -17.41 -25.16
CA ALA A 22 -23.55 -16.89 -23.88
C ALA A 22 -23.04 -17.75 -22.71
N PHE A 23 -22.99 -17.17 -21.51
CA PHE A 23 -22.59 -17.84 -20.27
C PHE A 23 -23.42 -17.36 -19.08
N ARG A 24 -23.54 -18.22 -18.04
CA ARG A 24 -24.32 -17.94 -16.81
C ARG A 24 -23.49 -17.75 -15.54
N LYS A 25 -22.27 -18.31 -15.50
CA LYS A 25 -21.34 -18.15 -14.36
C LYS A 25 -20.12 -17.37 -14.80
N SER A 26 -19.30 -17.98 -15.66
CA SER A 26 -18.14 -17.34 -16.24
C SER A 26 -17.81 -17.95 -17.60
N VAL A 27 -16.96 -17.26 -18.34
CA VAL A 27 -16.29 -17.78 -19.53
C VAL A 27 -14.79 -17.52 -19.39
N ARG A 28 -13.96 -18.52 -19.72
CA ARG A 28 -12.51 -18.36 -19.75
C ARG A 28 -12.01 -18.27 -21.18
N LEU A 29 -11.32 -17.19 -21.47
CA LEU A 29 -10.68 -16.91 -22.74
C LEU A 29 -9.26 -17.47 -22.68
N LYS A 30 -9.05 -18.56 -23.43
CA LYS A 30 -7.73 -19.16 -23.65
C LYS A 30 -7.25 -18.80 -25.04
N GLN A 31 -6.02 -18.35 -25.14
CA GLN A 31 -5.40 -18.06 -26.42
C GLN A 31 -5.00 -19.40 -27.08
N ALA A 32 -5.38 -19.61 -28.34
CA ALA A 32 -4.95 -20.77 -29.11
C ALA A 32 -3.53 -20.54 -29.67
N GLY A 33 -2.56 -21.41 -29.35
CA GLY A 33 -1.18 -21.35 -29.87
C GLY A 33 -0.12 -20.87 -28.85
N GLN A 34 1.12 -20.68 -29.33
CA GLN A 34 2.37 -20.49 -28.55
C GLN A 34 2.30 -19.60 -27.29
N GLU A 35 3.18 -19.92 -26.33
CA GLU A 35 3.48 -19.12 -25.13
C GLU A 35 3.85 -17.67 -25.50
N ARG A 36 3.36 -16.69 -24.71
CA ARG A 36 3.62 -15.22 -24.76
C ARG A 36 2.59 -14.32 -25.46
N ARG A 37 1.40 -14.79 -25.82
CA ARG A 37 0.33 -13.87 -26.28
C ARG A 37 -0.27 -13.09 -25.09
N THR A 38 -0.73 -11.88 -25.38
CA THR A 38 -1.37 -10.97 -24.42
C THR A 38 -2.82 -10.71 -24.83
N THR A 39 -3.65 -10.34 -23.87
CA THR A 39 -5.06 -9.99 -24.09
C THR A 39 -5.26 -8.53 -23.73
N ILE A 40 -5.79 -7.75 -24.66
CA ILE A 40 -6.18 -6.37 -24.41
C ILE A 40 -7.63 -6.36 -23.93
N VAL A 41 -7.84 -5.83 -22.73
CA VAL A 41 -9.15 -5.54 -22.15
C VAL A 41 -9.37 -4.04 -22.28
N GLU A 42 -10.24 -3.65 -23.18
CA GLU A 42 -10.55 -2.24 -23.42
C GLU A 42 -11.48 -1.67 -22.35
N ARG A 43 -11.29 -0.39 -22.04
CA ARG A 43 -12.12 0.39 -21.13
C ARG A 43 -12.37 -0.27 -19.76
N LEU A 44 -11.30 -0.79 -19.15
CA LEU A 44 -11.35 -1.31 -17.79
C LEU A 44 -11.40 -0.17 -16.78
N THR A 45 -12.39 -0.18 -15.90
CA THR A 45 -12.45 0.75 -14.75
C THR A 45 -11.44 0.34 -13.69
N TYR A 46 -10.66 1.29 -13.19
CA TYR A 46 -9.71 1.09 -12.09
C TYR A 46 -9.90 2.14 -10.99
N ALA A 47 -9.67 1.74 -9.74
CA ALA A 47 -9.76 2.58 -8.55
C ALA A 47 -11.04 3.43 -8.43
N PRO A 48 -12.24 2.82 -8.55
CA PRO A 48 -13.49 3.55 -8.47
C PRO A 48 -13.62 4.28 -7.13
N GLY A 49 -13.93 5.58 -7.19
CA GLY A 49 -14.09 6.44 -6.00
C GLY A 49 -12.81 7.13 -5.53
N TYR A 50 -11.65 6.84 -6.13
CA TYR A 50 -10.43 7.62 -5.90
C TYR A 50 -10.31 8.76 -6.91
N ALA A 51 -9.68 9.87 -6.51
CA ALA A 51 -9.47 11.04 -7.39
C ALA A 51 -8.59 10.74 -8.62
N TRP A 52 -7.82 9.66 -8.57
CA TRP A 52 -6.99 9.14 -9.65
C TRP A 52 -7.61 7.92 -10.35
N GLY A 53 -8.84 7.53 -9.99
CA GLY A 53 -9.58 6.46 -10.65
C GLY A 53 -10.06 6.87 -12.03
N GLY A 54 -10.25 5.89 -12.92
CA GLY A 54 -10.67 6.15 -14.28
C GLY A 54 -10.92 4.88 -15.08
N THR A 55 -10.89 5.04 -16.40
CA THR A 55 -11.06 3.95 -17.36
C THR A 55 -9.86 3.92 -18.29
N ALA A 56 -9.25 2.74 -18.50
CA ALA A 56 -8.09 2.57 -19.38
C ALA A 56 -8.08 1.19 -20.02
N ASP A 57 -7.40 1.08 -21.16
CA ASP A 57 -7.13 -0.20 -21.80
C ASP A 57 -5.99 -0.92 -21.05
N ARG A 58 -6.13 -2.22 -20.85
CA ARG A 58 -5.14 -3.05 -20.15
C ARG A 58 -4.71 -4.21 -21.01
N GLU A 59 -3.43 -4.26 -21.35
CA GLU A 59 -2.79 -5.44 -21.93
C GLU A 59 -2.32 -6.37 -20.81
N LEU A 60 -2.81 -7.60 -20.82
CA LEU A 60 -2.63 -8.59 -19.75
C LEU A 60 -2.01 -9.88 -20.28
N ARG A 61 -1.14 -10.50 -19.49
CA ARG A 61 -0.59 -11.84 -19.75
C ARG A 61 -1.53 -12.93 -19.25
N GLY A 62 -1.34 -14.15 -19.73
CA GLY A 62 -2.06 -15.33 -19.23
C GLY A 62 -3.51 -15.40 -19.71
N GLU A 63 -4.35 -16.12 -18.95
CA GLU A 63 -5.76 -16.35 -19.30
C GLU A 63 -6.65 -15.29 -18.65
N ILE A 64 -7.77 -14.96 -19.31
CA ILE A 64 -8.78 -14.04 -18.78
C ILE A 64 -10.07 -14.81 -18.54
N GLU A 65 -10.60 -14.74 -17.33
CA GLU A 65 -11.95 -15.19 -17.01
C GLU A 65 -12.86 -13.98 -16.83
N ILE A 66 -14.01 -14.01 -17.50
CA ILE A 66 -15.07 -13.02 -17.32
C ILE A 66 -16.16 -13.71 -16.53
N ALA A 67 -16.39 -13.27 -15.29
CA ALA A 67 -17.36 -13.83 -14.37
C ALA A 67 -18.53 -12.87 -14.13
N LEU A 68 -19.74 -13.42 -14.05
CA LEU A 68 -20.92 -12.69 -13.59
C LEU A 68 -20.90 -12.60 -12.07
N SER A 69 -20.94 -11.38 -11.56
CA SER A 69 -21.11 -11.12 -10.13
C SER A 69 -22.54 -10.70 -9.85
N THR A 70 -23.34 -11.64 -9.35
CA THR A 70 -24.71 -11.35 -8.92
C THR A 70 -24.74 -10.39 -7.73
N ALA A 71 -23.76 -10.48 -6.84
CA ALA A 71 -23.61 -9.59 -5.68
C ALA A 71 -23.34 -8.14 -6.09
N GLN A 72 -22.50 -7.91 -7.10
CA GLN A 72 -22.16 -6.56 -7.57
C GLN A 72 -23.02 -6.09 -8.75
N LYS A 73 -23.89 -6.96 -9.27
CA LYS A 73 -24.67 -6.74 -10.50
C LYS A 73 -23.77 -6.27 -11.67
N SER A 74 -22.59 -6.88 -11.78
CA SER A 74 -21.53 -6.48 -12.72
C SER A 74 -20.80 -7.69 -13.31
N LEU A 75 -19.92 -7.43 -14.27
CA LEU A 75 -18.93 -8.39 -14.74
C LEU A 75 -17.62 -8.17 -13.98
N ILE A 76 -17.04 -9.24 -13.46
CA ILE A 76 -15.69 -9.26 -12.89
C ILE A 76 -14.75 -9.87 -13.93
N ILE A 77 -13.61 -9.23 -14.12
CA ILE A 77 -12.54 -9.72 -14.99
C ILE A 77 -11.44 -10.26 -14.08
N VAL A 78 -11.18 -11.56 -14.16
CA VAL A 78 -10.14 -12.25 -13.38
C VAL A 78 -9.01 -12.62 -14.31
N ASN A 79 -7.82 -12.07 -14.04
CA ASN A 79 -6.61 -12.39 -14.79
C ASN A 79 -5.87 -13.56 -14.12
N TYR A 80 -5.81 -14.70 -14.80
CA TYR A 80 -5.00 -15.85 -14.41
C TYR A 80 -3.61 -15.69 -15.02
N VAL A 81 -2.66 -15.30 -14.18
CA VAL A 81 -1.28 -15.00 -14.57
C VAL A 81 -0.33 -15.74 -13.63
N ASN A 82 0.82 -16.18 -14.14
CA ASN A 82 1.81 -16.81 -13.27
C ASN A 82 2.47 -15.75 -12.36
N LEU A 83 3.00 -16.20 -11.23
CA LEU A 83 3.47 -15.32 -10.19
C LEU A 83 4.59 -14.35 -10.64
N GLU A 84 5.51 -14.79 -11.49
CA GLU A 84 6.61 -13.92 -11.97
C GLU A 84 6.10 -12.86 -12.94
N GLU A 85 5.20 -13.26 -13.86
CA GLU A 85 4.55 -12.34 -14.80
C GLU A 85 3.66 -11.32 -14.08
N TYR A 86 2.99 -11.72 -13.00
CA TYR A 86 2.27 -10.81 -12.12
C TYR A 86 3.21 -9.75 -11.54
N VAL A 87 4.35 -10.17 -10.98
CA VAL A 87 5.30 -9.25 -10.34
C VAL A 87 5.93 -8.30 -11.35
N TYR A 88 6.12 -8.69 -12.62
CA TYR A 88 6.55 -7.74 -13.67
C TYR A 88 5.61 -6.54 -13.80
N GLY A 89 4.30 -6.78 -13.71
CA GLY A 89 3.26 -5.73 -13.80
C GLY A 89 3.03 -4.97 -12.50
N VAL A 90 3.57 -5.43 -11.36
CA VAL A 90 3.46 -4.76 -10.05
C VAL A 90 4.65 -3.86 -9.77
N LEU A 91 5.87 -4.31 -10.08
CA LEU A 91 7.08 -3.72 -9.51
C LEU A 91 7.23 -2.22 -9.83
N ASN A 92 7.01 -1.82 -11.08
CA ASN A 92 7.12 -0.41 -11.50
C ASN A 92 5.98 0.47 -10.96
N SER A 93 4.84 -0.13 -10.60
CA SER A 93 3.71 0.57 -10.00
C SER A 93 3.92 0.84 -8.51
N GLU A 94 4.76 0.04 -7.84
CA GLU A 94 5.08 0.20 -6.41
C GLU A 94 6.40 0.96 -6.17
N MET A 95 7.41 0.74 -7.01
CA MET A 95 8.73 1.38 -6.88
C MET A 95 9.22 1.84 -8.28
N PRO A 96 9.55 3.13 -8.46
CA PRO A 96 10.01 3.61 -9.75
C PRO A 96 11.27 2.89 -10.23
N THR A 97 11.27 2.43 -11.48
CA THR A 97 12.31 1.51 -11.98
C THR A 97 13.70 2.13 -12.16
N HIS A 98 13.85 3.44 -12.04
CA HIS A 98 15.16 4.11 -12.01
C HIS A 98 15.86 4.01 -10.64
N TRP A 99 15.20 3.45 -9.62
CA TRP A 99 15.78 3.20 -8.30
C TRP A 99 16.89 2.14 -8.35
N PRO A 100 17.74 2.03 -7.30
CA PRO A 100 18.84 1.07 -7.27
C PRO A 100 18.36 -0.37 -7.41
N MET A 101 19.15 -1.20 -8.10
CA MET A 101 18.74 -2.57 -8.44
C MET A 101 18.44 -3.42 -7.20
N GLU A 102 19.24 -3.30 -6.13
CA GLU A 102 19.01 -4.08 -4.90
C GLU A 102 17.73 -3.65 -4.15
N ALA A 103 17.29 -2.39 -4.29
CA ALA A 103 15.99 -1.95 -3.78
C ALA A 103 14.83 -2.54 -4.61
N LEU A 104 14.97 -2.57 -5.94
CA LEU A 104 14.00 -3.22 -6.84
C LEU A 104 13.89 -4.73 -6.58
N LYS A 105 15.02 -5.40 -6.33
CA LYS A 105 15.05 -6.82 -5.94
C LYS A 105 14.35 -7.06 -4.61
N ALA A 106 14.61 -6.22 -3.61
CA ALA A 106 13.90 -6.30 -2.32
C ALA A 106 12.38 -6.13 -2.53
N GLN A 107 11.96 -5.12 -3.29
CA GLN A 107 10.54 -4.89 -3.59
C GLN A 107 9.92 -6.06 -4.40
N ALA A 108 10.65 -6.68 -5.32
CA ALA A 108 10.19 -7.86 -6.06
C ALA A 108 9.92 -9.04 -5.13
N VAL A 109 10.83 -9.32 -4.19
CA VAL A 109 10.64 -10.37 -3.17
C VAL A 109 9.42 -10.07 -2.30
N LEU A 110 9.24 -8.83 -1.83
CA LEU A 110 8.05 -8.46 -1.04
C LEU A 110 6.76 -8.58 -1.83
N ALA A 111 6.76 -8.15 -3.10
CA ALA A 111 5.57 -8.25 -3.94
C ALA A 111 5.17 -9.71 -4.17
N ARG A 112 6.15 -10.57 -4.48
CA ARG A 112 5.94 -12.01 -4.60
C ARG A 112 5.42 -12.61 -3.30
N THR A 113 6.01 -12.23 -2.18
CA THR A 113 5.62 -12.74 -0.85
C THR A 113 4.19 -12.33 -0.51
N GLN A 114 3.81 -11.08 -0.76
CA GLN A 114 2.47 -10.58 -0.49
C GLN A 114 1.41 -11.29 -1.35
N ALA A 115 1.70 -11.54 -2.62
CA ALA A 115 0.84 -12.32 -3.51
C ALA A 115 0.60 -13.74 -2.95
N VAL A 116 1.67 -14.44 -2.56
CA VAL A 116 1.58 -15.78 -1.98
C VAL A 116 0.87 -15.77 -0.62
N TYR A 117 1.15 -14.79 0.25
CA TYR A 117 0.52 -14.66 1.55
C TYR A 117 -1.00 -14.41 1.44
N ARG A 118 -1.41 -13.53 0.52
CA ARG A 118 -2.84 -13.24 0.28
C ARG A 118 -3.56 -14.44 -0.34
N GLN A 119 -2.92 -15.17 -1.25
CA GLN A 119 -3.50 -16.36 -1.85
C GLN A 119 -3.63 -17.54 -0.86
N ARG A 120 -2.63 -17.76 0.00
CA ARG A 120 -2.58 -18.95 0.87
C ARG A 120 -3.19 -18.73 2.25
N SER A 121 -2.91 -17.58 2.86
CA SER A 121 -3.20 -17.34 4.29
C SER A 121 -4.41 -16.45 4.49
N LEU A 122 -4.44 -15.26 3.87
CA LEU A 122 -5.48 -14.26 4.18
C LEU A 122 -6.77 -14.47 3.37
N ARG A 123 -6.64 -14.77 2.07
CA ARG A 123 -7.72 -15.00 1.11
C ARG A 123 -8.87 -13.97 1.18
N PRO A 124 -8.57 -12.66 1.17
CA PRO A 124 -9.56 -11.61 1.44
C PRO A 124 -10.66 -11.56 0.37
N HIS A 125 -10.37 -12.02 -0.84
CA HIS A 125 -11.28 -11.96 -1.98
C HIS A 125 -11.93 -13.31 -2.34
N ARG A 126 -11.82 -14.32 -1.46
CA ARG A 126 -12.38 -15.67 -1.69
C ARG A 126 -13.87 -15.65 -2.03
N ALA A 127 -14.63 -14.75 -1.43
CA ALA A 127 -16.06 -14.58 -1.68
C ALA A 127 -16.38 -14.08 -3.11
N TYR A 128 -15.43 -13.40 -3.75
CA TYR A 128 -15.56 -12.84 -5.09
C TYR A 128 -14.92 -13.72 -6.19
N GLY A 129 -14.24 -14.80 -5.80
CA GLY A 129 -13.66 -15.77 -6.74
C GLY A 129 -12.31 -15.39 -7.34
N TYR A 130 -11.59 -14.43 -6.75
CA TYR A 130 -10.22 -14.07 -7.14
C TYR A 130 -9.30 -13.97 -5.91
N ASP A 131 -7.98 -13.99 -6.13
CA ASP A 131 -6.98 -14.01 -5.05
C ASP A 131 -6.53 -12.60 -4.63
N LEU A 132 -6.30 -11.70 -5.60
CA LEU A 132 -5.82 -10.33 -5.42
C LEU A 132 -6.62 -9.34 -6.26
N CYS A 133 -6.81 -8.11 -5.76
CA CYS A 133 -7.24 -6.98 -6.58
C CYS A 133 -6.02 -6.21 -7.14
N ASP A 134 -6.24 -5.38 -8.16
CA ASP A 134 -5.24 -4.57 -8.87
C ASP A 134 -5.03 -3.17 -8.23
N GLU A 135 -5.48 -2.99 -6.99
CA GLU A 135 -5.44 -1.72 -6.25
C GLU A 135 -4.49 -1.76 -5.05
N GLN A 136 -4.23 -0.58 -4.47
CA GLN A 136 -3.41 -0.40 -3.25
C GLN A 136 -3.87 -1.25 -2.05
N HIS A 137 -5.14 -1.68 -2.02
CA HIS A 137 -5.62 -2.63 -1.01
C HIS A 137 -4.85 -3.96 -1.05
N CYS A 138 -4.49 -4.43 -2.25
CA CYS A 138 -3.65 -5.59 -2.48
C CYS A 138 -2.25 -5.17 -2.90
N GLN A 139 -2.08 -4.89 -4.20
CA GLN A 139 -0.90 -4.29 -4.85
C GLN A 139 -1.36 -3.70 -6.18
N VAL A 140 -0.77 -2.57 -6.60
CA VAL A 140 -1.13 -1.98 -7.89
C VAL A 140 -0.57 -2.87 -9.02
N TYR A 141 -1.45 -3.41 -9.87
CA TYR A 141 -1.08 -4.28 -10.99
C TYR A 141 -1.43 -3.60 -12.31
N GLY A 142 -0.41 -3.15 -13.04
CA GLY A 142 -0.59 -2.37 -14.26
C GLY A 142 -0.67 -3.19 -15.56
N GLY A 143 -0.43 -4.50 -15.49
CA GLY A 143 -0.30 -5.38 -16.66
C GLY A 143 0.99 -5.12 -17.44
N VAL A 144 1.01 -5.55 -18.72
CA VAL A 144 2.15 -5.42 -19.63
C VAL A 144 2.65 -3.98 -19.79
N PRO A 145 1.79 -2.94 -19.86
CA PRO A 145 2.24 -1.56 -20.02
C PRO A 145 3.07 -1.03 -18.83
N ALA A 146 2.96 -1.64 -17.65
CA ALA A 146 3.77 -1.27 -16.49
C ALA A 146 5.16 -1.94 -16.49
N GLU A 147 5.38 -2.95 -17.33
CA GLU A 147 6.62 -3.71 -17.35
C GLU A 147 7.78 -2.90 -17.92
N THR A 148 8.95 -2.98 -17.28
CA THR A 148 10.19 -2.39 -17.82
C THR A 148 11.32 -3.42 -17.83
N LYS A 149 12.36 -3.22 -18.65
CA LYS A 149 13.53 -4.11 -18.68
C LYS A 149 14.21 -4.23 -17.31
N ARG A 150 14.30 -3.13 -16.56
CA ARG A 150 14.89 -3.11 -15.21
C ARG A 150 14.01 -3.83 -14.20
N ALA A 151 12.69 -3.64 -14.27
CA ALA A 151 11.75 -4.37 -13.43
C ALA A 151 11.88 -5.88 -13.66
N LYS A 152 11.86 -6.32 -14.93
CA LYS A 152 12.03 -7.74 -15.29
C LYS A 152 13.33 -8.31 -14.75
N SER A 153 14.45 -7.63 -14.96
CA SER A 153 15.74 -8.07 -14.43
C SER A 153 15.73 -8.24 -12.91
N ALA A 154 15.12 -7.32 -12.14
CA ALA A 154 15.03 -7.46 -10.69
C ALA A 154 14.17 -8.67 -10.27
N VAL A 155 13.07 -8.92 -11.00
CA VAL A 155 12.17 -10.05 -10.75
C VAL A 155 12.85 -11.38 -11.12
N ASP A 156 13.52 -11.45 -12.27
CA ASP A 156 14.27 -12.61 -12.76
C ASP A 156 15.45 -12.95 -11.84
N ASP A 157 16.23 -11.96 -11.40
CA ASP A 157 17.35 -12.14 -10.47
C ASP A 157 16.90 -12.64 -9.08
N THR A 158 15.62 -12.45 -8.74
CA THR A 158 15.01 -12.89 -7.47
C THR A 158 13.93 -13.94 -7.68
N ARG A 159 13.95 -14.64 -8.83
CA ARG A 159 12.90 -15.55 -9.24
C ARG A 159 12.59 -16.58 -8.15
N GLY A 160 11.31 -16.71 -7.80
CA GLY A 160 10.85 -17.63 -6.76
C GLY A 160 11.24 -17.26 -5.34
N GLN A 161 12.03 -16.20 -5.09
CA GLN A 161 12.39 -15.81 -3.73
C GLN A 161 11.21 -15.11 -3.02
N ILE A 162 10.91 -15.57 -1.81
CA ILE A 162 9.93 -14.97 -0.88
C ILE A 162 10.56 -14.80 0.50
N LEU A 163 9.99 -13.91 1.32
CA LEU A 163 10.26 -13.90 2.75
C LEU A 163 9.36 -14.89 3.47
N ALA A 164 9.95 -15.68 4.37
CA ALA A 164 9.26 -16.63 5.21
C ALA A 164 9.58 -16.39 6.69
N TYR A 165 8.59 -16.67 7.54
CA TYR A 165 8.71 -16.70 8.99
C TYR A 165 8.12 -18.01 9.50
N ASN A 166 8.88 -18.78 10.27
CA ASN A 166 8.50 -20.11 10.75
C ASN A 166 7.96 -21.02 9.64
N GLY A 167 8.65 -21.06 8.48
CA GLY A 167 8.29 -21.89 7.34
C GLY A 167 7.09 -21.40 6.51
N ASN A 168 6.41 -20.33 6.92
CA ASN A 168 5.25 -19.78 6.22
C ASN A 168 5.61 -18.45 5.52
N PRO A 169 4.97 -18.10 4.39
CA PRO A 169 5.13 -16.78 3.77
C PRO A 169 4.90 -15.66 4.79
N ALA A 170 5.81 -14.70 4.86
CA ALA A 170 5.71 -13.56 5.77
C ALA A 170 4.68 -12.55 5.25
N HIS A 171 4.02 -11.81 6.15
CA HIS A 171 3.15 -10.71 5.78
C HIS A 171 3.98 -9.45 5.54
N THR A 172 4.26 -9.14 4.29
CA THR A 172 5.27 -8.15 3.88
C THR A 172 4.64 -6.82 3.45
N ILE A 173 4.32 -5.99 4.43
CA ILE A 173 3.79 -4.63 4.23
C ILE A 173 4.90 -3.60 4.04
N PHE A 174 4.71 -2.64 3.13
CA PHE A 174 5.70 -1.63 2.79
C PHE A 174 5.02 -0.29 2.50
N PHE A 175 5.81 0.79 2.55
CA PHE A 175 5.33 2.16 2.38
C PHE A 175 6.45 3.08 1.88
N SER A 176 6.11 4.30 1.43
CA SER A 176 7.07 5.21 0.78
C SER A 176 8.23 5.62 1.70
N ASN A 177 7.96 6.33 2.81
CA ASN A 177 9.01 6.97 3.59
C ASN A 177 8.74 6.93 5.11
N CYS A 178 9.72 6.58 5.94
CA CYS A 178 9.53 6.42 7.40
C CYS A 178 9.88 7.66 8.22
N GLY A 179 10.44 8.71 7.61
CA GLY A 179 10.88 9.89 8.35
C GLY A 179 12.04 9.62 9.32
N GLY A 180 12.67 8.44 9.24
CA GLY A 180 13.85 8.03 10.01
C GLY A 180 13.67 6.81 10.90
N HIS A 181 12.44 6.36 11.15
CA HIS A 181 12.18 5.17 11.97
C HIS A 181 10.84 4.53 11.60
N THR A 182 10.83 3.23 11.34
CA THR A 182 9.59 2.49 11.06
C THR A 182 8.79 2.24 12.35
N GLN A 183 7.53 1.84 12.27
CA GLN A 183 6.68 1.58 13.43
C GLN A 183 6.46 0.09 13.64
N SER A 184 6.18 -0.29 14.89
CA SER A 184 5.60 -1.60 15.15
C SER A 184 4.13 -1.64 14.76
N GLY A 185 3.70 -2.75 14.14
CA GLY A 185 2.29 -3.01 13.85
C GLY A 185 1.42 -2.98 15.11
N LYS A 186 1.92 -3.56 16.22
CA LYS A 186 1.22 -3.56 17.50
C LYS A 186 0.98 -2.15 18.05
N GLU A 187 1.99 -1.29 17.97
CA GLU A 187 1.91 0.07 18.51
C GLU A 187 0.84 0.91 17.79
N VAL A 188 0.66 0.71 16.48
CA VAL A 188 -0.36 1.39 15.66
C VAL A 188 -1.76 0.76 15.78
N GLY A 189 -1.92 -0.27 16.62
CA GLY A 189 -3.19 -0.97 16.85
C GLY A 189 -3.50 -2.04 15.81
N TRP A 190 -2.50 -2.52 15.06
CA TRP A 190 -2.63 -3.64 14.14
C TRP A 190 -2.25 -4.95 14.85
N ALA A 191 -2.26 -6.06 14.09
CA ALA A 191 -1.84 -7.36 14.59
C ALA A 191 -0.39 -7.33 15.12
N ASP A 192 -0.16 -8.06 16.21
CA ASP A 192 1.16 -8.25 16.81
C ASP A 192 1.95 -9.30 16.03
N VAL A 193 2.55 -8.86 14.93
CA VAL A 193 3.37 -9.70 14.05
C VAL A 193 4.83 -9.56 14.44
N ALA A 194 5.50 -10.67 14.71
CA ALA A 194 6.85 -10.69 15.29
C ALA A 194 7.89 -9.88 14.52
N TYR A 195 7.79 -9.83 13.19
CA TYR A 195 8.69 -9.10 12.29
C TYR A 195 8.14 -7.73 11.85
N TRP A 196 7.01 -7.26 12.40
CA TRP A 196 6.55 -5.87 12.27
C TRP A 196 7.04 -5.05 13.44
N GLN A 197 8.36 -4.92 13.53
CA GLN A 197 9.03 -4.13 14.55
C GLN A 197 9.42 -2.76 14.01
N GLY A 198 9.38 -1.75 14.89
CA GLY A 198 9.95 -0.45 14.56
C GLY A 198 11.47 -0.54 14.55
N VAL A 199 12.08 -0.22 13.40
CA VAL A 199 13.53 -0.19 13.21
C VAL A 199 13.99 1.21 12.83
N PHE A 200 15.12 1.62 13.40
CA PHE A 200 15.75 2.90 13.07
C PHE A 200 16.41 2.81 11.71
N ASP A 201 16.15 3.78 10.84
CA ASP A 201 16.63 3.79 9.46
C ASP A 201 17.91 4.64 9.28
N GLY A 202 18.72 4.74 10.32
CA GLY A 202 20.05 5.36 10.27
C GLY A 202 21.17 4.34 10.38
N LYS A 203 22.41 4.84 10.36
CA LYS A 203 23.60 4.04 10.69
C LYS A 203 23.55 3.60 12.16
N ASP A 204 24.19 2.48 12.50
CA ASP A 204 24.19 1.90 13.85
C ASP A 204 24.71 2.85 14.94
N SER A 205 25.55 3.83 14.58
CA SER A 205 26.08 4.84 15.48
C SER A 205 25.08 5.96 15.84
N ALA A 206 23.99 6.09 15.08
CA ALA A 206 22.96 7.10 15.29
C ALA A 206 21.79 6.52 16.07
N ARG A 207 21.01 7.39 16.73
CA ARG A 207 19.84 7.00 17.51
C ARG A 207 18.62 7.78 17.08
N ALA A 208 17.48 7.11 17.18
CA ALA A 208 16.17 7.73 17.05
C ALA A 208 15.93 8.75 18.17
N PRO A 209 15.08 9.78 17.95
CA PRO A 209 14.66 10.68 19.01
C PRO A 209 13.94 9.89 20.13
N ASP A 210 14.36 10.10 21.38
CA ASP A 210 13.91 9.36 22.57
C ASP A 210 13.00 10.18 23.50
N SER A 211 12.70 11.42 23.14
CA SER A 211 11.85 12.33 23.92
C SER A 211 11.03 13.26 23.01
N PRO A 212 9.90 13.82 23.49
CA PRO A 212 9.08 14.74 22.71
C PRO A 212 9.84 15.97 22.20
N TRP A 213 10.78 16.50 22.99
CA TRP A 213 11.59 17.65 22.60
C TRP A 213 12.56 17.29 21.46
N LYS A 214 13.31 16.19 21.58
CA LYS A 214 14.19 15.72 20.50
C LYS A 214 13.42 15.33 19.24
N LEU A 215 12.20 14.78 19.38
CA LEU A 215 11.33 14.48 18.23
C LEU A 215 10.92 15.77 17.50
N LYS A 216 10.61 16.84 18.24
CA LYS A 216 10.28 18.14 17.65
C LYS A 216 11.46 18.70 16.87
N GLU A 217 12.67 18.64 17.41
CA GLU A 217 13.89 19.05 16.69
C GLU A 217 14.14 18.18 15.46
N TRP A 218 14.01 16.86 15.61
CA TRP A 218 14.17 15.88 14.52
C TRP A 218 13.26 16.17 13.34
N LEU A 219 11.99 16.51 13.59
CA LEU A 219 11.00 16.81 12.56
C LEU A 219 11.14 18.20 11.94
N LYS A 220 11.96 19.07 12.54
CA LYS A 220 12.30 20.40 12.01
C LYS A 220 13.69 20.44 11.36
N THR A 221 14.38 19.30 11.27
CA THR A 221 15.72 19.15 10.71
C THR A 221 15.78 18.02 9.68
N GLU A 222 16.91 17.92 8.97
CA GLU A 222 17.18 16.90 7.95
C GLU A 222 18.33 15.98 8.37
N PRO A 223 18.10 15.03 9.29
CA PRO A 223 19.14 14.12 9.74
C PRO A 223 19.60 13.16 8.63
N ALA A 224 20.85 12.70 8.73
CA ALA A 224 21.43 11.72 7.82
C ALA A 224 20.91 10.30 8.14
N VAL A 225 19.79 9.94 7.54
CA VAL A 225 19.16 8.60 7.58
C VAL A 225 18.96 8.08 6.16
N TYR A 226 18.87 6.75 5.98
CA TYR A 226 18.80 6.15 4.64
C TYR A 226 17.57 6.64 3.87
N CYS A 227 16.40 6.77 4.51
CA CYS A 227 15.19 7.32 3.89
C CYS A 227 15.24 8.82 3.56
N ASN A 228 16.34 9.53 3.86
CA ASN A 228 16.58 10.92 3.43
C ASN A 228 17.80 11.04 2.50
N ALA A 229 18.72 10.08 2.57
CA ALA A 229 19.95 10.09 1.77
C ALA A 229 19.71 9.80 0.29
N THR A 230 18.54 9.25 -0.06
CA THR A 230 18.21 8.88 -1.43
C THR A 230 17.80 10.07 -2.29
N LYS A 231 18.40 10.19 -3.48
CA LYS A 231 18.02 11.19 -4.49
C LYS A 231 16.70 10.86 -5.20
N PHE A 232 16.10 9.72 -4.89
CA PHE A 232 14.95 9.17 -5.60
C PHE A 232 13.60 9.52 -4.98
N ILE A 233 13.60 10.32 -3.91
CA ILE A 233 12.39 10.81 -3.26
C ILE A 233 12.28 12.32 -3.40
N TRP A 234 11.05 12.81 -3.29
CA TRP A 234 10.80 14.23 -3.19
C TRP A 234 10.98 14.67 -1.72
N SER A 235 11.60 15.82 -1.47
CA SER A 235 11.81 16.34 -0.10
C SER A 235 10.53 16.30 0.78
N PRO A 236 9.33 16.65 0.26
CA PRO A 236 8.07 16.51 0.99
C PRO A 236 7.73 15.10 1.51
N GLU A 237 8.30 14.04 0.95
CA GLU A 237 8.12 12.65 1.43
C GLU A 237 8.83 12.42 2.76
N PHE A 238 9.98 13.07 2.97
CA PHE A 238 10.76 12.93 4.18
C PHE A 238 10.37 13.96 5.25
N ARG A 239 10.11 15.22 4.85
CA ARG A 239 9.67 16.31 5.74
C ARG A 239 8.56 17.11 5.11
N TRP A 240 7.53 17.44 5.89
CA TRP A 240 6.42 18.23 5.42
C TRP A 240 5.89 19.13 6.52
N THR A 241 5.33 20.27 6.12
CA THR A 241 4.62 21.18 7.03
C THR A 241 3.18 21.33 6.55
N ARG A 242 2.21 21.23 7.46
CA ARG A 242 0.80 21.47 7.17
C ARG A 242 0.24 22.45 8.18
N VAL A 243 -0.23 23.60 7.71
CA VAL A 243 -1.01 24.55 8.52
C VAL A 243 -2.48 24.24 8.33
N ILE A 244 -3.20 24.13 9.43
CA ILE A 244 -4.65 23.88 9.46
C ILE A 244 -5.30 25.03 10.21
N SER A 245 -6.25 25.75 9.61
CA SER A 245 -7.00 26.75 10.36
C SER A 245 -7.95 26.08 11.36
N ALA A 246 -8.20 26.74 12.49
CA ALA A 246 -9.15 26.23 13.48
C ALA A 246 -10.54 26.06 12.86
N ASP A 247 -11.00 27.02 12.04
CA ASP A 247 -12.32 26.99 11.41
C ASP A 247 -12.46 25.85 10.37
N GLU A 248 -11.40 25.54 9.61
CA GLU A 248 -11.38 24.41 8.67
C GLU A 248 -11.50 23.08 9.43
N LEU A 249 -10.75 22.94 10.53
CA LEU A 249 -10.80 21.73 11.35
C LEU A 249 -12.12 21.60 12.11
N GLU A 250 -12.66 22.70 12.63
CA GLU A 250 -13.99 22.75 13.27
C GLU A 250 -15.07 22.26 12.31
N SER A 251 -15.08 22.76 11.07
CA SER A 251 -16.04 22.35 10.03
C SER A 251 -15.95 20.85 9.72
N ARG A 252 -14.74 20.28 9.71
CA ARG A 252 -14.52 18.85 9.48
C ARG A 252 -14.96 18.01 10.69
N VAL A 253 -14.59 18.41 11.90
CA VAL A 253 -14.93 17.71 13.13
C VAL A 253 -16.43 17.76 13.40
N PHE A 254 -17.10 18.88 13.11
CA PHE A 254 -18.55 19.04 13.28
C PHE A 254 -19.36 17.98 12.52
N ARG A 255 -18.89 17.55 11.34
CA ARG A 255 -19.52 16.47 10.55
C ARG A 255 -19.44 15.09 11.22
N ILE A 256 -18.55 14.93 12.20
CA ILE A 256 -18.34 13.70 12.96
C ILE A 256 -19.02 13.81 14.33
N LYS A 257 -18.72 14.90 15.04
CA LYS A 257 -19.24 15.21 16.37
C LYS A 257 -19.16 16.70 16.63
N ASN A 258 -20.26 17.32 17.06
CA ASN A 258 -20.24 18.70 17.51
C ASN A 258 -19.55 18.80 18.89
N ILE A 259 -18.37 19.40 18.92
CA ILE A 259 -17.59 19.66 20.15
C ILE A 259 -17.45 21.17 20.43
N GLY A 260 -18.16 22.01 19.67
CA GLY A 260 -17.98 23.46 19.70
C GLY A 260 -16.65 23.89 19.09
N ARG A 261 -16.12 25.04 19.53
CA ARG A 261 -14.87 25.60 18.99
C ARG A 261 -13.66 24.81 19.48
N ILE A 262 -12.71 24.54 18.59
CA ILE A 262 -11.51 23.77 18.94
C ILE A 262 -10.56 24.64 19.76
N ARG A 263 -10.17 24.12 20.93
CA ARG A 263 -9.21 24.75 21.84
C ARG A 263 -7.82 24.18 21.67
N ALA A 264 -7.70 22.87 21.53
CA ALA A 264 -6.41 22.18 21.49
C ALA A 264 -6.47 20.85 20.76
N LEU A 265 -5.33 20.47 20.20
CA LEU A 265 -5.04 19.13 19.72
C LEU A 265 -4.03 18.49 20.67
N VAL A 266 -4.44 17.46 21.38
CA VAL A 266 -3.64 16.83 22.45
C VAL A 266 -3.23 15.44 22.01
N PRO A 267 -1.93 15.21 21.71
CA PRO A 267 -1.38 13.87 21.54
C PRO A 267 -1.66 13.00 22.77
N LEU A 268 -2.25 11.82 22.58
CA LEU A 268 -2.53 10.88 23.68
C LEU A 268 -1.54 9.73 23.72
N ARG A 269 -1.20 9.16 22.56
CA ARG A 269 -0.31 8.00 22.47
C ARG A 269 0.55 8.06 21.22
N ARG A 270 1.85 7.84 21.39
CA ARG A 270 2.83 7.70 20.30
C ARG A 270 3.53 6.36 20.37
N SER A 271 3.93 5.85 19.22
CA SER A 271 4.90 4.75 19.13
C SER A 271 6.30 5.23 19.52
N ARG A 272 7.23 4.28 19.73
CA ARG A 272 8.66 4.59 19.86
C ARG A 272 9.24 5.35 18.67
N SER A 273 8.72 5.11 17.47
CA SER A 273 9.08 5.84 16.25
C SER A 273 8.50 7.26 16.16
N GLY A 274 7.76 7.70 17.18
CA GLY A 274 7.20 9.04 17.28
C GLY A 274 5.89 9.26 16.52
N HIS A 275 5.36 8.30 15.75
CA HIS A 275 4.07 8.55 15.11
C HIS A 275 2.92 8.50 16.12
N LEU A 276 1.90 9.29 15.85
CA LEU A 276 0.73 9.45 16.69
C LEU A 276 -0.30 8.36 16.41
N ASN A 277 -0.64 7.59 17.44
CA ASN A 277 -1.60 6.50 17.35
C ASN A 277 -2.92 6.84 18.07
N ALA A 278 -2.93 7.91 18.87
CA ALA A 278 -4.16 8.48 19.40
C ALA A 278 -4.03 9.99 19.64
N ILE A 279 -5.09 10.74 19.34
CA ILE A 279 -5.20 12.18 19.54
C ILE A 279 -6.57 12.55 20.12
N ARG A 280 -6.59 13.55 21.00
CA ARG A 280 -7.82 14.20 21.47
C ARG A 280 -7.93 15.58 20.85
N ILE A 281 -9.07 15.85 20.22
CA ILE A 281 -9.47 17.18 19.78
C ILE A 281 -10.38 17.74 20.87
N GLN A 282 -9.89 18.73 21.61
CA GLN A 282 -10.65 19.38 22.68
C GLN A 282 -11.42 20.56 22.13
N GLY A 283 -12.72 20.58 22.39
CA GLY A 283 -13.62 21.67 22.03
C GLY A 283 -14.19 22.41 23.24
N THR A 284 -14.97 23.46 23.01
CA THR A 284 -15.63 24.23 24.08
C THR A 284 -16.78 23.50 24.75
N SER A 285 -17.41 22.53 24.08
CA SER A 285 -18.59 21.81 24.56
C SER A 285 -18.44 20.29 24.53
N GLY A 286 -17.22 19.79 24.35
CA GLY A 286 -16.93 18.37 24.33
C GLY A 286 -15.55 18.05 23.77
N GLU A 287 -15.32 16.77 23.49
CA GLU A 287 -14.10 16.28 22.86
C GLU A 287 -14.37 15.15 21.85
N LEU A 288 -13.45 15.00 20.92
CA LEU A 288 -13.36 13.87 19.99
C LEU A 288 -12.01 13.18 20.18
N VAL A 289 -12.04 11.90 20.54
CA VAL A 289 -10.85 11.05 20.60
C VAL A 289 -10.79 10.20 19.33
N ILE A 290 -9.62 10.18 18.68
CA ILE A 290 -9.36 9.39 17.49
C ILE A 290 -8.13 8.53 17.79
N ASP A 291 -8.26 7.22 17.66
CA ASP A 291 -7.27 6.21 18.07
C ASP A 291 -6.85 5.26 16.93
N ARG A 292 -7.17 5.62 15.69
CA ARG A 292 -6.77 4.90 14.47
C ARG A 292 -5.97 5.82 13.55
N GLU A 293 -4.80 5.35 13.11
CA GLU A 293 -3.84 6.10 12.27
C GLU A 293 -4.49 6.72 11.02
N HIS A 294 -5.25 5.93 10.26
CA HIS A 294 -5.92 6.39 9.04
C HIS A 294 -6.99 7.45 9.32
N GLU A 295 -7.70 7.33 10.44
CA GLU A 295 -8.69 8.32 10.87
C GLU A 295 -8.02 9.64 11.28
N ILE A 296 -6.90 9.58 12.00
CA ILE A 296 -6.12 10.78 12.36
C ILE A 296 -5.73 11.53 11.08
N ARG A 297 -5.20 10.83 10.08
CA ARG A 297 -4.77 11.45 8.82
C ARG A 297 -5.93 12.05 8.03
N ARG A 298 -7.06 11.33 7.96
CA ARG A 298 -8.27 11.75 7.26
C ARG A 298 -8.95 12.96 7.92
N VAL A 299 -9.05 12.97 9.25
CA VAL A 299 -9.74 14.03 9.99
C VAL A 299 -8.92 15.32 10.00
N LEU A 300 -7.60 15.23 10.15
CA LEU A 300 -6.74 16.41 10.30
C LEU A 300 -6.42 17.13 8.98
N ALA A 301 -6.56 16.50 7.80
CA ALA A 301 -6.35 17.18 6.53
C ALA A 301 -7.28 16.69 5.41
N LEU A 302 -7.75 17.63 4.58
CA LEU A 302 -8.34 17.31 3.28
C LEU A 302 -7.30 16.62 2.41
N GLY A 303 -7.67 15.51 1.76
CA GLY A 303 -6.74 14.68 1.00
C GLY A 303 -5.88 13.73 1.86
N SER A 304 -6.11 13.66 3.17
CA SER A 304 -5.35 12.87 4.15
C SER A 304 -3.93 13.39 4.40
N LEU A 305 -3.46 13.34 5.66
CA LEU A 305 -2.06 13.61 5.97
C LEU A 305 -1.14 12.53 5.35
N ARG A 306 0.12 12.89 5.11
CA ARG A 306 1.13 11.95 4.57
C ARG A 306 1.44 10.82 5.55
N SER A 307 1.54 11.13 6.84
CA SER A 307 1.77 10.17 7.94
C SER A 307 1.19 10.74 9.24
N THR A 308 1.23 9.94 10.32
CA THR A 308 0.98 10.41 11.69
C THR A 308 2.26 10.79 12.45
N LEU A 309 3.41 10.82 11.78
CA LEU A 309 4.68 11.28 12.34
C LEU A 309 4.74 12.81 12.25
N PHE A 310 4.17 13.49 13.25
CA PHE A 310 4.22 14.94 13.35
C PHE A 310 4.17 15.45 14.78
N VAL A 311 4.63 16.68 14.98
CA VAL A 311 4.39 17.51 16.18
C VAL A 311 3.49 18.68 15.83
N ILE A 312 2.79 19.21 16.84
CA ILE A 312 1.76 20.26 16.68
C ILE A 312 2.25 21.52 17.37
N GLU A 313 2.20 22.65 16.68
CA GLU A 313 2.32 23.98 17.27
C GLU A 313 1.01 24.75 17.03
N THR A 314 0.40 25.24 18.10
CA THR A 314 -0.86 25.98 18.03
C THR A 314 -0.58 27.48 18.09
N SER A 315 -1.14 28.22 17.14
CA SER A 315 -1.16 29.68 17.18
C SER A 315 -2.42 30.16 17.92
N TYR A 316 -2.27 31.06 18.87
CA TYR A 316 -3.38 31.67 19.62
C TYR A 316 -3.45 33.17 19.34
N ARG A 317 -4.67 33.69 19.26
CA ARG A 317 -4.97 35.13 19.26
C ARG A 317 -6.13 35.37 20.22
N ASN A 318 -5.95 36.28 21.18
CA ASN A 318 -6.94 36.61 22.22
C ASN A 318 -7.49 35.36 22.94
N GLY A 319 -6.61 34.42 23.30
CA GLY A 319 -7.00 33.16 23.96
C GLY A 319 -7.72 32.14 23.07
N ARG A 320 -7.91 32.41 21.78
CA ARG A 320 -8.53 31.50 20.80
C ARG A 320 -7.50 30.90 19.86
N ALA A 321 -7.52 29.58 19.69
CA ALA A 321 -6.72 28.89 18.68
C ALA A 321 -7.10 29.40 17.28
N GLN A 322 -6.10 29.82 16.50
CA GLN A 322 -6.27 30.32 15.13
C GLN A 322 -5.88 29.26 14.12
N SER A 323 -4.77 28.56 14.37
CA SER A 323 -4.26 27.52 13.49
C SER A 323 -3.42 26.50 14.25
N PHE A 324 -3.28 25.34 13.65
CA PHE A 324 -2.43 24.24 14.07
C PHE A 324 -1.40 23.98 12.97
N THR A 325 -0.13 24.24 13.27
CA THR A 325 0.98 23.93 12.38
C THR A 325 1.53 22.56 12.74
N LEU A 326 1.44 21.64 11.79
CA LEU A 326 1.98 20.29 11.89
C LEU A 326 3.33 20.27 11.20
N TYR A 327 4.39 19.98 11.97
CA TYR A 327 5.72 19.65 11.42
C TYR A 327 5.85 18.14 11.45
N GLY A 328 5.90 17.53 10.27
CA GLY A 328 5.89 16.10 10.13
C GLY A 328 6.95 15.55 9.19
N GLY A 329 7.02 14.23 9.14
CA GLY A 329 7.93 13.52 8.26
C GLY A 329 7.38 12.18 7.82
N GLY A 330 7.99 11.60 6.81
CA GLY A 330 7.55 10.34 6.22
C GLY A 330 6.24 10.42 5.44
N TRP A 331 5.95 9.34 4.72
CA TRP A 331 4.74 9.12 3.94
C TRP A 331 4.36 7.64 4.01
N GLY A 332 3.18 7.39 4.58
CA GLY A 332 2.58 6.07 4.69
C GLY A 332 2.33 5.68 6.14
N HIS A 333 1.95 4.41 6.32
CA HIS A 333 1.60 3.86 7.63
C HIS A 333 2.82 3.54 8.51
N GLY A 334 4.03 3.55 7.95
CA GLY A 334 5.26 3.44 8.71
C GLY A 334 5.68 2.03 9.14
N VAL A 335 4.89 0.98 8.90
CA VAL A 335 5.17 -0.40 9.35
C VAL A 335 5.80 -1.25 8.24
N GLY A 336 6.83 -2.05 8.55
CA GLY A 336 7.51 -2.92 7.58
C GLY A 336 8.58 -2.17 6.79
N MET A 337 8.70 -2.43 5.47
CA MET A 337 9.78 -1.83 4.67
C MET A 337 9.48 -0.39 4.26
N CYS A 338 10.42 0.51 4.58
CA CYS A 338 10.47 1.84 4.01
C CYS A 338 11.13 1.77 2.62
N GLN A 339 10.39 2.11 1.57
CA GLN A 339 10.91 2.09 0.20
C GLN A 339 12.09 3.05 0.04
N ALA A 340 11.93 4.31 0.46
CA ALA A 340 12.99 5.32 0.47
C ALA A 340 14.26 4.84 1.19
N GLY A 341 14.08 4.21 2.35
CA GLY A 341 15.19 3.66 3.13
C GLY A 341 15.85 2.46 2.45
N ALA A 342 15.09 1.57 1.80
CA ALA A 342 15.64 0.53 0.94
C ALA A 342 16.48 1.10 -0.22
N GLY A 343 16.00 2.18 -0.85
CA GLY A 343 16.74 2.95 -1.85
C GLY A 343 18.06 3.49 -1.31
N GLY A 344 18.02 4.22 -0.20
CA GLY A 344 19.22 4.78 0.43
C GLY A 344 20.21 3.72 0.92
N ARG A 345 19.72 2.59 1.44
CA ARG A 345 20.58 1.44 1.82
C ARG A 345 21.27 0.83 0.61
N ALA A 346 20.54 0.64 -0.50
CA ALA A 346 21.10 0.13 -1.74
C ALA A 346 22.15 1.07 -2.35
N GLU A 347 21.97 2.39 -2.28
CA GLU A 347 22.99 3.36 -2.69
C GLU A 347 24.26 3.30 -1.85
N GLN A 348 24.15 2.81 -0.60
CA GLN A 348 25.28 2.57 0.30
C GLN A 348 25.83 1.15 0.18
N GLY A 349 25.45 0.40 -0.87
CA GLY A 349 25.98 -0.92 -1.18
C GLY A 349 25.29 -2.10 -0.49
N ALA A 350 24.18 -1.88 0.22
CA ALA A 350 23.43 -2.98 0.82
C ALA A 350 22.75 -3.84 -0.27
N LEU A 351 22.94 -5.16 -0.19
CA LEU A 351 22.22 -6.12 -1.01
C LEU A 351 20.78 -6.30 -0.53
N HIS A 352 19.88 -6.74 -1.42
CA HIS A 352 18.46 -6.93 -1.09
C HIS A 352 18.25 -7.83 0.13
N GLN A 353 19.07 -8.86 0.36
CA GLN A 353 18.96 -9.71 1.54
C GLN A 353 19.18 -8.92 2.83
N GLY A 354 20.16 -8.01 2.84
CA GLY A 354 20.45 -7.13 3.98
C GLY A 354 19.37 -6.06 4.20
N ILE A 355 18.79 -5.55 3.10
CA ILE A 355 17.64 -4.63 3.17
C ILE A 355 16.44 -5.34 3.81
N LEU A 356 16.11 -6.53 3.33
CA LEU A 356 14.96 -7.31 3.80
C LEU A 356 15.13 -7.74 5.26
N SER A 357 16.32 -8.20 5.66
CA SER A 357 16.58 -8.61 7.05
C SER A 357 16.53 -7.45 8.03
N HIS A 358 16.87 -6.23 7.58
CA HIS A 358 16.73 -5.02 8.39
C HIS A 358 15.27 -4.68 8.69
N TYR A 359 14.40 -4.66 7.67
CA TYR A 359 13.00 -4.25 7.84
C TYR A 359 12.06 -5.37 8.33
N TYR A 360 12.45 -6.63 8.16
CA TYR A 360 11.67 -7.79 8.61
C TYR A 360 12.54 -8.72 9.46
N PRO A 361 12.94 -8.28 10.67
CA PRO A 361 13.86 -9.03 11.51
C PRO A 361 13.30 -10.42 11.85
N GLY A 362 14.17 -11.43 11.79
CA GLY A 362 13.80 -12.82 12.07
C GLY A 362 13.13 -13.57 10.90
N THR A 363 12.81 -12.89 9.79
CA THR A 363 12.41 -13.57 8.55
C THR A 363 13.63 -14.12 7.80
N LYS A 364 13.41 -15.08 6.91
CA LYS A 364 14.44 -15.67 6.04
C LYS A 364 13.95 -15.70 4.60
N LEU A 365 14.89 -15.58 3.67
CA LEU A 365 14.58 -15.89 2.27
C LEU A 365 14.31 -17.38 2.13
N ALA A 366 13.26 -17.68 1.39
CA ALA A 366 12.85 -19.03 1.01
C ALA A 366 12.43 -19.04 -0.45
N THR A 367 12.33 -20.22 -1.04
CA THR A 367 11.75 -20.40 -2.37
C THR A 367 10.25 -20.61 -2.23
N ALA A 368 9.45 -19.90 -3.02
CA ALA A 368 8.04 -20.20 -3.20
C ALA A 368 7.94 -21.60 -3.81
N GLY A 369 7.70 -22.62 -2.98
CA GLY A 369 7.38 -23.97 -3.46
C GLY A 369 6.19 -23.91 -4.43
N PRO A 370 6.10 -24.86 -5.37
CA PRO A 370 5.05 -24.86 -6.40
C PRO A 370 3.68 -24.61 -5.77
N VAL A 371 2.92 -23.70 -6.34
CA VAL A 371 1.51 -23.54 -6.00
C VAL A 371 0.84 -24.81 -6.50
N GLU A 372 0.59 -25.77 -5.61
CA GLU A 372 -0.31 -26.86 -5.95
C GLU A 372 -1.64 -26.22 -6.38
N PRO A 373 -2.15 -26.51 -7.58
CA PRO A 373 -3.48 -26.05 -7.95
C PRO A 373 -4.42 -26.61 -6.90
N GLY A 374 -4.96 -25.72 -6.06
CA GLY A 374 -5.86 -26.10 -4.98
C GLY A 374 -6.94 -26.98 -5.59
N LYS A 375 -7.04 -28.22 -5.12
CA LYS A 375 -7.95 -29.26 -5.65
C LYS A 375 -9.21 -28.60 -6.17
N GLU A 376 -9.33 -28.53 -7.50
CA GLU A 376 -10.58 -28.16 -8.14
C GLU A 376 -11.59 -29.20 -7.66
N GLY A 377 -12.36 -28.83 -6.64
CA GLY A 377 -13.59 -29.54 -6.33
C GLY A 377 -14.38 -29.50 -7.63
N LYS A 378 -14.50 -30.66 -8.29
CA LYS A 378 -15.24 -30.86 -9.53
C LYS A 378 -16.51 -30.00 -9.51
N ARG A 379 -16.46 -28.83 -10.15
CA ARG A 379 -17.66 -28.04 -10.42
C ARG A 379 -18.24 -28.63 -11.69
N GLN A 380 -19.12 -29.61 -11.50
CA GLN A 380 -20.07 -30.04 -12.53
C GLN A 380 -21.00 -28.89 -12.89
#